data_AF-A0A543A9Z8-F1
#
_entry.id   AF-A0A543A9Z8-F1
#
_cell.length_a   1.000
_cell.length_b   1.000
_cell.length_c   1.000
_cell.angle_alpha   90.00
_cell.angle_beta   90.00
_cell.angle_gamma   90.00
#
_symmetry.space_group_name_H-M   'P 1'
#
loop_
_entity.id
_entity.type
_entity.pdbx_description
1 polymer ?
#
loop_
_entity_poly.entity_id
_entity_poly.type
_entity_poly.pdbx_seq_one_letter_code
_entity_poly.pdbx_strand_id
1 'polypeptide(L)'
;MNLLDQIDRRLGDPDFAFSRDLFERCATDLLTELYPNLVPITGGSDDGRDADITDPDGTIGVLITSARDIKGVLENLRSGCRQMIAKEVPNRRLILANLAVLNASKRKQIHAAAMELDFKVVEIYPRPWFAHRLRGNPEWRVALLQLRGGVYTLSRPPGDELGQDVAMATVGSCRGNRVDPPTPGGPGRQW
;
A
#
# COMPACT_ATOMS: atom_id res chain seq x y z
N MET A 1 -4.64 -20.48 12.67
CA MET A 1 -5.15 -19.12 12.40
C MET A 1 -5.40 -18.99 10.90
N ASN A 2 -6.64 -18.72 10.48
CA ASN A 2 -6.96 -18.56 9.05
C ASN A 2 -6.28 -17.30 8.49
N LEU A 3 -5.97 -17.28 7.20
CA LEU A 3 -5.42 -16.13 6.50
C LEU A 3 -6.22 -14.85 6.75
N LEU A 4 -7.56 -14.93 6.77
CA LEU A 4 -8.39 -13.75 7.06
C LEU A 4 -8.12 -13.16 8.45
N ASP A 5 -7.98 -14.01 9.47
CA ASP A 5 -7.67 -13.58 10.84
C ASP A 5 -6.27 -12.97 10.90
N GLN A 6 -5.31 -13.54 10.17
CA GLN A 6 -3.94 -13.00 10.09
C GLN A 6 -3.93 -11.61 9.47
N ILE A 7 -4.71 -11.40 8.40
CA ILE A 7 -4.87 -10.10 7.74
C ILE A 7 -5.52 -9.10 8.69
N ASP A 8 -6.66 -9.43 9.31
CA ASP A 8 -7.35 -8.51 10.23
C ASP A 8 -6.46 -8.13 11.42
N ARG A 9 -5.79 -9.13 12.01
CA ARG A 9 -4.83 -8.89 13.09
C ARG A 9 -3.72 -7.94 12.64
N ARG A 10 -3.12 -8.16 11.47
CA ARG A 10 -2.01 -7.34 10.97
C ARG A 10 -2.44 -5.91 10.64
N LEU A 11 -3.61 -5.72 10.04
CA LEU A 11 -4.21 -4.40 9.82
C LEU A 11 -4.53 -3.68 11.14
N GLY A 12 -4.83 -4.44 12.20
CA GLY A 12 -5.17 -3.93 13.53
C GLY A 12 -3.97 -3.67 14.44
N ASP A 13 -2.80 -4.23 14.14
CA ASP A 13 -1.62 -4.28 15.03
C ASP A 13 -0.88 -2.93 15.11
N PRO A 14 -1.05 -2.13 16.17
CA PRO A 14 -0.50 -0.77 16.24
C PRO A 14 1.02 -0.71 16.08
N ASP A 15 1.73 -1.80 16.40
CA ASP A 15 3.19 -1.89 16.29
C ASP A 15 3.63 -2.20 14.84
N PHE A 16 2.71 -2.65 14.00
CA PHE A 16 2.96 -2.86 12.58
C PHE A 16 2.72 -1.57 11.79
N ALA A 17 3.81 -0.88 11.46
CA ALA A 17 3.79 0.28 10.58
C ALA A 17 3.81 -0.13 9.09
N PHE A 18 2.90 0.44 8.31
CA PHE A 18 2.96 0.45 6.85
C PHE A 18 2.89 1.89 6.35
N SER A 19 3.43 2.13 5.15
CA SER A 19 3.41 3.46 4.54
C SER A 19 1.98 3.93 4.34
N ARG A 20 1.69 5.18 4.73
CA ARG A 20 0.41 5.84 4.53
C ARG A 20 0.06 5.87 3.03
N ASP A 21 1.00 6.33 2.22
CA ASP A 21 0.86 6.42 0.76
C ASP A 21 0.58 5.03 0.15
N LEU A 22 1.23 3.99 0.67
CA LEU A 22 1.00 2.63 0.21
C LEU A 22 -0.42 2.15 0.54
N PHE A 23 -0.93 2.51 1.72
CA PHE A 23 -2.32 2.22 2.09
C PHE A 23 -3.32 3.02 1.25
N GLU A 24 -3.07 4.30 0.99
CA GLU A 24 -3.92 5.14 0.15
C GLU A 24 -4.02 4.62 -1.28
N ARG A 25 -2.89 4.20 -1.87
CA ARG A 25 -2.88 3.54 -3.19
C ARG A 25 -3.63 2.22 -3.16
N CYS A 26 -3.37 1.38 -2.15
CA CYS A 26 -4.08 0.12 -1.99
C CYS A 26 -5.61 0.33 -1.87
N ALA A 27 -6.04 1.28 -1.04
CA ALA A 27 -7.45 1.55 -0.82
C ALA A 27 -8.12 2.11 -2.07
N THR A 28 -7.46 3.03 -2.76
CA THR A 28 -7.90 3.58 -4.04
C THR A 28 -8.10 2.49 -5.09
N ASP A 29 -7.12 1.60 -5.27
CA ASP A 29 -7.22 0.49 -6.23
C ASP A 29 -8.37 -0.45 -5.89
N LEU A 30 -8.52 -0.84 -4.62
CA LEU A 30 -9.61 -1.70 -4.16
C LEU A 30 -11.00 -1.05 -4.30
N LEU A 31 -11.08 0.27 -4.13
CA LEU A 31 -12.32 1.03 -4.32
C LEU A 31 -12.66 1.23 -5.80
N THR A 32 -11.65 1.29 -6.69
CA THR A 32 -11.86 1.39 -8.14
C THR A 32 -12.57 0.15 -8.70
N GLU A 33 -12.38 -1.02 -8.07
CA GLU A 33 -13.18 -2.23 -8.39
C GLU A 33 -14.70 -2.02 -8.18
N LEU A 34 -15.08 -1.18 -7.21
CA LEU A 34 -16.48 -0.86 -6.90
C LEU A 34 -17.00 0.37 -7.64
N TYR A 35 -16.11 1.33 -7.90
CA TYR A 35 -16.40 2.62 -8.50
C TYR A 35 -15.45 2.85 -9.69
N PRO A 36 -15.78 2.35 -10.89
CA PRO A 36 -14.91 2.50 -12.08
C PRO A 36 -14.65 3.95 -12.50
N ASN A 37 -15.49 4.87 -12.03
CA ASN A 37 -15.45 6.32 -12.20
C ASN A 37 -14.71 7.05 -11.06
N LEU A 38 -13.97 6.32 -10.21
CA LEU A 38 -13.11 6.90 -9.18
C LEU A 38 -11.87 7.51 -9.83
N VAL A 39 -11.60 8.77 -9.52
CA VAL A 39 -10.45 9.53 -10.00
C VAL A 39 -9.57 9.89 -8.79
N PRO A 40 -8.37 9.32 -8.67
CA PRO A 40 -7.43 9.65 -7.60
C PRO A 40 -6.94 11.10 -7.73
N ILE A 41 -6.85 11.81 -6.61
CA ILE A 41 -6.27 13.15 -6.59
C ILE A 41 -4.75 12.98 -6.44
N THR A 42 -4.03 13.11 -7.56
CA THR A 42 -2.57 12.96 -7.63
C THR A 42 -1.89 14.32 -7.57
N GLY A 43 -1.03 14.51 -6.57
CA GLY A 43 -0.36 15.79 -6.30
C GLY A 43 -0.67 16.24 -4.87
N GLY A 44 0.38 16.45 -4.08
CA GLY A 44 0.31 16.35 -2.63
C GLY A 44 -0.61 17.36 -1.94
N SER A 45 -1.31 16.82 -0.93
CA SER A 45 -1.79 17.46 0.30
C SER A 45 -2.84 18.57 0.19
N ASP A 46 -3.78 18.50 1.14
CA ASP A 46 -4.61 19.60 1.66
C ASP A 46 -6.03 19.72 1.09
N ASP A 47 -6.43 18.93 0.09
CA ASP A 47 -7.80 18.95 -0.44
C ASP A 47 -8.84 18.26 0.46
N GLY A 48 -8.39 17.73 1.61
CA GLY A 48 -9.23 17.06 2.60
C GLY A 48 -9.80 15.71 2.17
N ARG A 49 -9.46 15.23 0.97
CA ARG A 49 -9.91 13.97 0.36
C ARG A 49 -8.83 13.42 -0.59
N ASP A 50 -8.87 12.13 -0.86
CA ASP A 50 -7.83 11.38 -1.58
C ASP A 50 -8.25 11.00 -3.00
N ALA A 51 -9.56 10.93 -3.25
CA ALA A 51 -10.11 10.69 -4.58
C ALA A 51 -11.51 11.33 -4.71
N ASP A 52 -11.98 11.43 -5.94
CA ASP A 52 -13.36 11.82 -6.26
C ASP A 52 -14.04 10.72 -7.08
N ILE A 53 -15.36 10.60 -6.93
CA ILE A 53 -16.21 9.74 -7.75
C ILE A 53 -17.23 10.63 -8.44
N THR A 54 -17.34 10.52 -9.76
CA THR A 54 -18.32 11.29 -10.55
C THR A 54 -19.65 10.56 -10.63
N ASP A 55 -20.61 10.94 -9.80
CA ASP A 55 -21.99 10.41 -9.76
C ASP A 55 -22.93 11.33 -10.59
N PRO A 56 -24.06 10.84 -11.15
CA PRO A 56 -25.03 11.70 -11.83
C PRO A 56 -25.58 12.82 -10.94
N ASP A 57 -25.66 12.55 -9.63
CA ASP A 57 -26.12 13.50 -8.60
C ASP A 57 -25.00 14.44 -8.10
N GLY A 58 -23.82 14.42 -8.73
CA GLY A 58 -22.68 15.25 -8.39
C GLY A 58 -21.43 14.45 -7.98
N THR A 59 -20.43 15.14 -7.44
CA THR A 59 -19.19 14.48 -7.01
C THR A 59 -19.33 13.90 -5.61
N ILE A 60 -18.74 12.72 -5.36
CA ILE A 60 -18.60 12.12 -4.03
C ILE A 60 -17.12 12.05 -3.70
N GLY A 61 -16.74 12.64 -2.58
CA GLY A 61 -15.34 12.71 -2.16
C GLY A 61 -14.98 11.44 -1.41
N VAL A 62 -13.78 10.93 -1.59
CA VAL A 62 -13.29 9.74 -0.90
C VAL A 62 -12.22 10.17 0.08
N LEU A 63 -12.44 9.90 1.37
CA LEU A 63 -11.46 10.12 2.43
C LEU A 63 -10.94 8.77 2.92
N ILE A 64 -9.64 8.57 2.81
CA ILE A 64 -8.91 7.37 3.20
C ILE A 64 -8.05 7.71 4.41
N THR A 65 -8.18 6.91 5.47
CA THR A 65 -7.37 7.07 6.68
C THR A 65 -6.88 5.72 7.18
N SER A 66 -5.61 5.64 7.58
CA SER A 66 -5.05 4.46 8.24
C SER A 66 -5.42 4.37 9.73
N ALA A 67 -6.26 5.28 10.24
CA ALA A 67 -6.72 5.27 11.62
C ALA A 67 -7.43 3.96 11.99
N ARG A 68 -7.08 3.43 13.17
CA ARG A 68 -7.50 2.10 13.65
C ARG A 68 -8.49 2.15 14.81
N ASP A 69 -8.77 3.33 15.31
CA ASP A 69 -9.75 3.59 16.35
C ASP A 69 -10.73 4.68 15.93
N ILE A 70 -11.82 4.81 16.68
CA ILE A 70 -12.87 5.77 16.37
C ILE A 70 -12.42 7.22 16.55
N LYS A 71 -11.49 7.49 17.47
CA LYS A 71 -11.02 8.85 17.76
C LYS A 71 -10.24 9.38 16.55
N GLY A 72 -9.27 8.63 16.08
CA GLY A 72 -8.48 8.98 14.90
C GLY A 72 -9.32 9.05 13.63
N VAL A 73 -10.34 8.19 13.48
CA VAL A 73 -11.28 8.28 12.35
C VAL A 73 -12.07 9.59 12.39
N LEU A 74 -12.61 9.98 13.54
CA LEU A 74 -13.36 11.23 13.69
C LEU A 74 -12.48 12.47 13.52
N GLU A 75 -11.24 12.43 14.03
CA GLU A 75 -10.26 13.52 13.86
C GLU A 75 -9.92 13.73 12.39
N ASN A 76 -9.63 12.64 11.65
CA ASN A 76 -9.33 12.71 10.22
C ASN A 76 -10.54 13.16 9.40
N LEU A 77 -11.74 12.64 9.70
CA LEU A 77 -12.98 13.07 9.05
C LEU A 77 -13.21 14.58 9.23
N ARG A 78 -13.16 15.07 10.47
CA ARG A 78 -13.37 16.50 10.76
C ARG A 78 -12.28 17.37 10.16
N SER A 79 -11.04 16.89 10.11
CA SER A 79 -9.94 17.59 9.46
C SER A 79 -10.19 17.71 7.96
N GLY A 80 -10.49 16.60 7.29
CA GLY A 80 -10.78 16.56 5.86
C GLY A 80 -11.97 17.43 5.47
N CYS A 81 -13.10 17.33 6.19
CA CYS A 81 -14.27 18.17 5.97
C CYS A 81 -13.94 19.67 6.10
N ARG A 82 -13.18 20.07 7.14
CA ARG A 82 -12.77 21.47 7.32
C ARG A 82 -11.85 21.96 6.20
N GLN A 83 -10.95 21.11 5.71
CA GLN A 83 -10.10 21.45 4.56
C GLN A 83 -10.92 21.62 3.27
N MET A 84 -11.88 20.73 3.01
CA MET A 84 -12.79 20.85 1.87
C MET A 84 -13.63 22.13 1.93
N ILE A 85 -14.10 22.53 3.12
CA ILE A 85 -14.78 23.82 3.33
C ILE A 85 -13.83 24.98 3.03
N ALA A 86 -12.61 24.95 3.59
CA ALA A 86 -11.63 26.03 3.43
C ALA A 86 -11.18 26.23 1.98
N LYS A 87 -11.17 25.16 1.18
CA LYS A 87 -10.85 25.19 -0.25
C LYS A 87 -12.07 25.36 -1.16
N GLU A 88 -13.24 25.64 -0.59
CA GLU A 88 -14.49 25.85 -1.34
C GLU A 88 -14.85 24.69 -2.26
N VAL A 89 -14.45 23.46 -1.90
CA VAL A 89 -14.82 22.27 -2.65
C VAL A 89 -16.34 22.13 -2.55
N PRO A 90 -17.09 22.10 -3.67
CA PRO A 90 -18.56 22.11 -3.65
C PRO A 90 -19.16 20.78 -3.16
N ASN A 91 -18.32 19.75 -3.05
CA ASN A 91 -18.70 18.43 -2.65
C ASN A 91 -19.11 18.37 -1.17
N ARG A 92 -20.29 17.82 -0.89
CA ARG A 92 -20.81 17.58 0.47
C ARG A 92 -21.17 16.11 0.71
N ARG A 93 -20.83 15.21 -0.21
CA ARG A 93 -21.05 13.76 -0.10
C ARG A 93 -19.72 13.04 0.03
N LEU A 94 -19.59 12.12 0.99
CA LEU A 94 -18.33 11.46 1.29
C LEU A 94 -18.43 9.94 1.40
N ILE A 95 -17.39 9.26 0.92
CA ILE A 95 -17.07 7.88 1.27
C ILE A 95 -15.89 7.89 2.23
N LEU A 96 -15.97 7.09 3.29
CA LEU A 96 -14.93 7.01 4.30
C LEU A 96 -14.31 5.60 4.36
N ALA A 97 -13.04 5.50 3.99
CA ALA A 97 -12.25 4.29 4.10
C ALA A 97 -11.34 4.37 5.34
N ASN A 98 -11.40 3.36 6.22
CA ASN A 98 -10.62 3.34 7.46
C ASN A 98 -10.28 1.92 7.95
N LEU A 99 -9.36 1.84 8.91
CA LEU A 99 -8.91 0.59 9.53
C LEU A 99 -9.44 0.39 10.96
N ALA A 100 -10.47 1.13 11.35
CA ALA A 100 -11.14 0.92 12.62
C ALA A 100 -12.19 -0.20 12.52
N VAL A 101 -12.40 -0.89 13.64
CA VAL A 101 -13.55 -1.79 13.80
C VAL A 101 -14.75 -0.99 14.30
N LEU A 102 -15.77 -0.91 13.44
CA LEU A 102 -16.94 -0.07 13.64
C LEU A 102 -18.19 -0.91 13.92
N ASN A 103 -18.80 -0.69 15.08
CA ASN A 103 -20.15 -1.16 15.38
C ASN A 103 -21.18 -0.08 14.98
N ALA A 104 -22.48 -0.39 15.13
CA ALA A 104 -23.56 0.52 14.77
C ALA A 104 -23.48 1.89 15.47
N SER A 105 -23.12 1.90 16.77
CA SER A 105 -22.96 3.14 17.55
C SER A 105 -21.83 4.02 17.00
N LYS A 106 -20.67 3.43 16.71
CA LYS A 106 -19.53 4.15 16.11
C LYS A 106 -19.86 4.70 14.71
N ARG A 107 -20.59 3.94 13.89
CA ARG A 107 -21.07 4.43 12.59
C ARG A 107 -22.00 5.63 12.75
N LYS A 108 -22.93 5.58 13.71
CA LYS A 108 -23.80 6.71 14.03
C LYS A 108 -23.00 7.96 14.45
N GLN A 109 -21.94 7.79 15.24
CA GLN A 109 -21.05 8.90 15.61
C GLN A 109 -20.34 9.52 14.40
N ILE A 110 -19.88 8.69 13.44
CA ILE A 110 -19.27 9.17 12.19
C ILE A 110 -20.27 9.99 11.37
N HIS A 111 -21.50 9.48 11.19
CA HIS A 111 -22.53 10.22 10.47
C HIS A 111 -22.88 11.54 11.17
N ALA A 112 -23.04 11.53 12.50
CA ALA A 112 -23.32 12.74 13.26
C ALA A 112 -22.19 13.77 13.12
N ALA A 113 -20.93 13.36 13.23
CA ALA A 113 -19.78 14.25 13.10
C ALA A 113 -19.63 14.84 11.68
N ALA A 114 -20.01 14.10 10.65
CA ALA A 114 -20.06 14.63 9.29
C ALA A 114 -21.19 15.64 9.12
N MET A 115 -22.38 15.33 9.65
CA MET A 115 -23.56 16.22 9.58
C MET A 115 -23.34 17.53 10.35
N GLU A 116 -22.59 17.52 11.46
CA GLU A 116 -22.16 18.73 12.18
C GLU A 116 -21.43 19.74 11.26
N LEU A 117 -20.81 19.26 10.17
CA LEU A 117 -20.07 20.05 9.19
C LEU A 117 -20.78 20.16 7.83
N ASP A 118 -22.07 19.80 7.77
CA ASP A 118 -22.88 19.79 6.54
C ASP A 118 -22.41 18.78 5.48
N PHE A 119 -21.79 17.67 5.91
CA PHE A 119 -21.44 16.56 5.03
C PHE A 119 -22.33 15.34 5.25
N LYS A 120 -22.64 14.65 4.16
CA LYS A 120 -23.33 13.35 4.16
C LYS A 120 -22.34 12.23 3.83
N VAL A 121 -22.07 11.37 4.79
CA VAL A 121 -21.34 10.12 4.53
C VAL A 121 -22.29 9.13 3.84
N VAL A 122 -21.96 8.77 2.61
CA VAL A 122 -22.68 7.84 1.74
C VAL A 122 -22.38 6.41 2.14
N GLU A 123 -21.10 6.06 2.30
CA GLU A 123 -20.66 4.71 2.65
C GLU A 123 -19.39 4.74 3.51
N ILE A 124 -19.20 3.71 4.33
CA ILE A 124 -18.04 3.54 5.20
C ILE A 124 -17.44 2.15 5.01
N TYR A 125 -16.17 2.11 4.61
CA TYR A 125 -15.38 0.89 4.45
C TYR A 125 -14.41 0.70 5.63
N PRO A 126 -14.77 -0.09 6.65
CA PRO A 126 -13.93 -0.35 7.82
C PRO A 126 -12.92 -1.48 7.58
N ARG A 127 -12.08 -1.77 8.60
CA ARG A 127 -11.08 -2.84 8.55
C ARG A 127 -11.58 -4.20 8.09
N PRO A 128 -12.75 -4.72 8.54
CA PRO A 128 -13.24 -6.01 8.07
C PRO A 128 -13.45 -6.08 6.55
N TRP A 129 -13.82 -4.96 5.92
CA TRP A 129 -13.95 -4.89 4.46
C TRP A 129 -12.59 -5.01 3.77
N PHE A 130 -11.58 -4.28 4.25
CA PHE A 130 -10.20 -4.39 3.77
C PHE A 130 -9.63 -5.80 3.96
N ALA A 131 -9.88 -6.42 5.12
CA ALA A 131 -9.41 -7.76 5.39
C ALA A 131 -9.97 -8.78 4.39
N HIS A 132 -11.25 -8.67 4.06
CA HIS A 132 -11.89 -9.50 3.04
C HIS A 132 -11.31 -9.24 1.63
N ARG A 133 -11.13 -7.98 1.25
CA ARG A 133 -10.57 -7.60 -0.07
C ARG A 133 -9.12 -8.04 -0.25
N LEU A 134 -8.28 -7.83 0.77
CA LEU A 134 -6.87 -8.27 0.76
C LEU A 134 -6.71 -9.78 0.78
N ARG A 135 -7.72 -10.55 1.22
CA ARG A 135 -7.70 -12.01 1.05
C ARG A 135 -7.71 -12.40 -0.43
N GLY A 136 -8.53 -11.72 -1.24
CA GLY A 136 -8.64 -11.93 -2.69
C GLY A 136 -7.47 -11.35 -3.49
N ASN A 137 -6.79 -10.33 -2.97
CA ASN A 137 -5.72 -9.60 -3.66
C ASN A 137 -4.33 -9.92 -3.07
N PRO A 138 -3.63 -10.96 -3.56
CA PRO A 138 -2.34 -11.40 -3.00
C PRO A 138 -1.24 -10.35 -3.15
N GLU A 139 -1.21 -9.60 -4.26
CA GLU A 139 -0.20 -8.57 -4.51
C GLU A 139 -0.27 -7.47 -3.45
N TRP A 140 -1.45 -6.90 -3.24
CA TRP A 140 -1.68 -5.90 -2.20
C TRP A 140 -1.42 -6.42 -0.80
N ARG A 141 -1.79 -7.67 -0.50
CA ARG A 141 -1.52 -8.29 0.80
C ARG A 141 -0.01 -8.42 1.06
N VAL A 142 0.78 -8.83 0.06
CA VAL A 142 2.23 -8.95 0.21
C VAL A 142 2.87 -7.56 0.31
N ALA A 143 2.48 -6.63 -0.54
CA ALA A 143 3.02 -5.27 -0.54
C ALA A 143 2.74 -4.53 0.77
N LEU A 144 1.48 -4.55 1.25
CA LEU A 144 1.04 -3.78 2.41
C LEU A 144 1.35 -4.50 3.74
N LEU A 145 1.14 -5.81 3.82
CA LEU A 145 1.16 -6.55 5.08
C LEU A 145 2.37 -7.50 5.22
N GLN A 146 3.15 -7.67 4.15
CA GLN A 146 4.26 -8.65 4.10
C GLN A 146 3.79 -10.08 4.42
N LEU A 147 2.51 -10.37 4.17
CA LEU A 147 1.90 -11.68 4.44
C LEU A 147 1.86 -12.50 3.16
N ARG A 148 2.76 -13.49 3.08
CA ARG A 148 2.72 -14.55 2.07
C ARG A 148 1.79 -15.66 2.54
N GLY A 149 0.85 -16.09 1.69
CA GLY A 149 -0.10 -17.17 2.01
C GLY A 149 -1.44 -17.01 1.31
N GLY A 150 -2.04 -18.12 0.88
CA GLY A 150 -3.27 -18.24 0.11
C GLY A 150 -3.28 -19.58 -0.62
N VAL A 151 -4.43 -20.09 -1.09
CA VAL A 151 -4.52 -21.42 -1.75
C VAL A 151 -3.59 -21.61 -2.97
N TYR A 152 -2.95 -20.54 -3.45
CA TYR A 152 -1.98 -20.55 -4.54
C TYR A 152 -0.50 -20.61 -4.09
N THR A 153 -0.18 -20.77 -2.80
CA THR A 153 1.21 -20.96 -2.34
C THR A 153 1.68 -22.42 -2.41
N LEU A 154 1.38 -23.11 -3.51
CA LEU A 154 2.02 -24.38 -3.91
C LEU A 154 2.65 -24.22 -5.30
N SER A 155 3.51 -23.22 -5.45
CA SER A 155 4.47 -23.20 -6.55
C SER A 155 5.83 -22.86 -5.99
N ARG A 156 6.47 -23.90 -5.43
CA ARG A 156 7.93 -24.00 -5.44
C ARG A 156 8.32 -24.09 -6.92
N PRO A 157 9.09 -23.15 -7.51
CA PRO A 157 9.68 -23.43 -8.81
C PRO A 157 10.55 -24.68 -8.65
N PRO A 158 10.43 -25.70 -9.51
CA PRO A 158 11.36 -26.81 -9.49
C PRO A 158 12.70 -26.30 -10.02
N GLY A 159 13.75 -26.47 -9.21
CA GLY A 159 15.13 -26.30 -9.63
C GLY A 159 15.71 -24.90 -9.40
N ASP A 160 16.11 -24.63 -8.17
CA ASP A 160 17.29 -23.78 -7.93
C ASP A 160 18.15 -24.46 -6.86
N GLU A 161 18.57 -25.68 -7.18
CA GLU A 161 19.74 -26.33 -6.60
C GLU A 161 20.86 -26.22 -7.64
N LEU A 162 21.39 -25.02 -7.83
CA LEU A 162 22.79 -24.87 -8.21
C LEU A 162 23.56 -25.35 -6.98
N GLY A 163 24.09 -26.56 -6.93
CA GLY A 163 25.04 -27.05 -7.91
C GLY A 163 26.43 -26.86 -7.34
N GLN A 164 26.75 -27.72 -6.35
CA GLN A 164 28.08 -28.25 -6.04
C GLN A 164 29.15 -27.26 -5.55
N ASP A 165 29.42 -27.37 -4.25
CA ASP A 165 30.79 -27.35 -3.73
C ASP A 165 31.65 -28.34 -4.53
N VAL A 166 32.58 -27.84 -5.33
CA VAL A 166 33.78 -28.58 -5.71
C VAL A 166 34.98 -27.67 -5.55
N ALA A 167 35.57 -27.71 -4.36
CA ALA A 167 36.99 -27.44 -4.21
C ALA A 167 37.78 -28.50 -4.99
N MET A 168 38.79 -28.06 -5.75
CA MET A 168 40.08 -28.72 -6.07
C MET A 168 40.52 -28.38 -7.50
N ALA A 169 41.49 -27.47 -7.63
CA ALA A 169 42.40 -27.42 -8.77
C ALA A 169 43.84 -27.43 -8.24
N THR A 170 44.42 -28.61 -8.18
CA THR A 170 45.87 -28.83 -8.02
C THR A 170 46.40 -29.46 -9.31
N VAL A 171 47.32 -28.72 -9.94
CA VAL A 171 48.44 -29.14 -10.83
C VAL A 171 48.13 -29.89 -12.14
N GLY A 172 48.64 -29.38 -13.25
CA GLY A 172 48.81 -30.18 -14.47
C GLY A 172 49.13 -29.44 -15.77
N SER A 173 50.33 -28.88 -15.86
CA SER A 173 51.13 -28.61 -17.08
C SER A 173 50.54 -28.94 -18.47
N CYS A 174 50.36 -27.91 -19.31
CA CYS A 174 50.51 -28.03 -20.77
C CYS A 174 51.37 -26.88 -21.32
N ARG A 175 52.54 -27.23 -21.86
CA ARG A 175 53.43 -26.36 -22.63
C ARG A 175 52.76 -25.95 -23.94
N GLY A 176 52.94 -24.71 -24.35
CA GLY A 176 52.55 -24.27 -25.69
C GLY A 176 52.85 -22.80 -25.93
N ASN A 177 54.06 -22.55 -26.45
CA ASN A 177 54.60 -21.30 -27.01
C ASN A 177 53.59 -20.17 -27.25
N ARG A 178 53.84 -19.02 -26.63
CA ARG A 178 53.49 -17.73 -27.21
C ARG A 178 54.73 -16.84 -27.22
N VAL A 179 55.00 -16.33 -28.41
CA VAL A 179 56.14 -15.52 -28.81
C VAL A 179 55.82 -14.06 -28.45
N ASP A 180 56.69 -13.41 -27.68
CA ASP A 180 56.63 -11.96 -27.41
C ASP A 180 57.15 -11.16 -28.61
N PRO A 181 56.57 -9.97 -28.87
CA PRO A 181 57.43 -8.78 -29.00
C PRO A 181 56.74 -7.49 -28.48
N PRO A 182 57.38 -6.30 -28.52
CA PRO A 182 58.32 -5.78 -27.54
C PRO A 182 57.78 -4.54 -26.78
N THR A 183 58.55 -4.13 -25.78
CA THR A 183 58.38 -3.01 -24.83
C THR A 183 58.22 -1.63 -25.49
N PRO A 184 57.63 -0.65 -24.78
CA PRO A 184 58.50 0.43 -24.27
C PRO A 184 58.08 1.00 -22.89
N GLY A 185 59.06 1.53 -22.14
CA GLY A 185 58.82 2.58 -21.14
C GLY A 185 59.36 2.30 -19.74
N GLY A 186 60.68 2.39 -19.54
CA GLY A 186 61.27 2.53 -18.21
C GLY A 186 61.26 4.00 -17.75
N PRO A 187 60.95 4.30 -16.48
CA PRO A 187 61.27 5.58 -15.86
C PRO A 187 62.53 5.46 -14.99
N GLY A 188 63.44 6.43 -15.07
CA GLY A 188 64.53 6.53 -14.09
C GLY A 188 65.71 7.41 -14.54
N ARG A 189 65.65 8.70 -14.20
CA ARG A 189 66.82 9.61 -14.15
C ARG A 189 67.72 9.18 -12.97
N GLN A 190 69.05 9.14 -13.17
CA GLN A 190 70.06 10.06 -12.57
C GLN A 190 69.68 10.50 -11.14
N TRP A 191 70.42 10.19 -10.07
CA TRP A 191 71.87 10.14 -9.85
C TRP A 191 72.23 9.10 -8.79
#